data_AF-A0A0R3EAB7-F1
#
_entry.id   AF-A0A0R3EAB7-F1
#
_cell.length_a   1.000
_cell.length_b   1.000
_cell.length_c   1.000
_cell.angle_alpha   90.00
_cell.angle_beta   90.00
_cell.angle_gamma   90.00
#
_symmetry.space_group_name_H-M   'P 1'
#
loop_
_entity.id
_entity.type
_entity.pdbx_description
1 polymer ?
#
loop_
_entity_poly.entity_id
_entity_poly.type
_entity_poly.pdbx_seq_one_letter_code
_entity_poly.pdbx_strand_id
1 'polypeptide(L)'
;MLGAPLSLPSATYRYSVLDQELPAALQEFGNNLNIRVSISGEVKGRIRGRMPDLAPREFLDRLTNLYNLQWYYDGLVLYVSAAKEAQTRLLLLGPISFEAFTAALDALNISDERYIIRPAPGDGLVLASGPPRFIALVDETLNGLVAQAQARPHAIETPQRDSVLMLFRGSSATIIRDGRPEGPYSFDTPRQEGVPAHAVGQR
;
A
#
# COMPACT_ATOMS: atom_id res chain seq x y z
N MET A 1 1.92 21.03 2.43
CA MET A 1 0.77 20.31 2.98
C MET A 1 0.77 18.94 2.35
N LEU A 2 0.90 17.88 3.16
CA LEU A 2 0.74 16.51 2.70
C LEU A 2 -0.76 16.21 2.74
N GLY A 3 -1.31 15.78 1.60
CA GLY A 3 -2.73 15.55 1.37
C GLY A 3 -3.28 16.29 0.18
N ALA A 4 -4.31 15.72 -0.47
CA ALA A 4 -4.94 16.36 -1.60
C ALA A 4 -5.48 17.74 -1.19
N PRO A 5 -5.03 18.84 -1.84
CA PRO A 5 -5.41 20.17 -1.42
C PRO A 5 -6.88 20.41 -1.72
N LEU A 6 -7.65 20.75 -0.67
CA LEU A 6 -9.00 21.27 -0.84
C LEU A 6 -8.92 22.76 -1.17
N SER A 7 -8.91 23.08 -2.46
CA SER A 7 -8.84 24.45 -2.96
C SER A 7 -10.17 25.18 -2.77
N LEU A 8 -10.27 25.95 -1.69
CA LEU A 8 -11.43 26.79 -1.39
C LEU A 8 -11.13 28.27 -1.71
N PRO A 9 -12.09 29.03 -2.26
CA PRO A 9 -11.88 30.46 -2.50
C PRO A 9 -11.72 31.20 -1.17
N SER A 10 -10.85 32.22 -1.14
CA SER A 10 -10.67 33.07 0.05
C SER A 10 -11.77 34.12 0.23
N ALA A 11 -12.66 34.28 -0.76
CA ALA A 11 -13.78 35.20 -0.68
C ALA A 11 -14.80 34.75 0.38
N THR A 12 -15.50 35.71 0.98
CA THR A 12 -16.54 35.43 1.98
C THR A 12 -17.63 34.51 1.44
N TYR A 13 -17.87 33.41 2.14
CA TYR A 13 -18.97 32.49 1.90
C TYR A 13 -20.20 32.95 2.69
N ARG A 14 -21.18 33.54 2.00
CA ARG A 14 -22.43 33.96 2.63
C ARG A 14 -23.44 32.82 2.65
N TYR A 15 -23.74 32.34 3.85
CA TYR A 15 -24.70 31.28 4.07
C TYR A 15 -25.78 31.74 5.06
N SER A 16 -27.01 31.94 4.58
CA SER A 16 -28.13 32.38 5.42
C SER A 16 -29.19 31.30 5.46
N VAL A 17 -29.32 30.68 6.62
CA VAL A 17 -30.29 29.61 6.88
C VAL A 17 -30.94 29.86 8.22
N LEU A 18 -32.25 29.68 8.27
CA LEU A 18 -33.03 29.86 9.50
C LEU A 18 -33.11 28.55 10.30
N ASP A 19 -33.41 27.45 9.61
CA ASP A 19 -33.48 26.09 10.16
C ASP A 19 -33.35 25.04 9.03
N GLN A 20 -32.26 24.26 9.02
CA GLN A 20 -31.99 23.25 7.98
C GLN A 20 -31.24 22.05 8.54
N GLU A 21 -31.47 20.89 7.94
CA GLU A 21 -30.71 19.68 8.22
C GLU A 21 -29.23 19.87 7.87
N LEU A 22 -28.35 19.47 8.79
CA LEU A 22 -26.90 19.60 8.63
C LEU A 22 -26.36 18.90 7.38
N PRO A 23 -26.81 17.67 7.02
CA PRO A 23 -26.40 17.05 5.75
C PRO A 23 -26.78 17.87 4.52
N ALA A 24 -27.97 18.50 4.51
CA ALA A 24 -28.39 19.34 3.40
C ALA A 24 -27.51 20.58 3.26
N ALA A 25 -27.13 21.19 4.39
CA ALA A 25 -26.24 22.35 4.39
C ALA A 25 -24.82 22.03 3.91
N LEU A 26 -24.27 20.87 4.31
CA LEU A 26 -22.98 20.40 3.82
C LEU A 26 -23.03 20.07 2.32
N GLN A 27 -24.16 19.56 1.83
CA GLN A 27 -24.37 19.31 0.41
C GLN A 27 -24.42 20.62 -0.40
N GLU A 28 -25.14 21.63 0.10
CA GLU A 28 -25.19 22.97 -0.50
C GLU A 28 -23.83 23.66 -0.47
N PHE A 29 -23.05 23.49 0.61
CA PHE A 29 -21.65 23.94 0.67
C PHE A 29 -20.83 23.39 -0.49
N GLY A 30 -20.90 22.09 -0.73
CA GLY A 30 -20.25 21.45 -1.88
C GLY A 30 -20.71 22.03 -3.21
N ASN A 31 -22.03 22.09 -3.42
CA ASN A 31 -22.62 22.56 -4.68
C ASN A 31 -22.20 24.00 -4.99
N ASN A 32 -22.25 24.90 -4.00
CA ASN A 32 -21.89 26.31 -4.16
C ASN A 32 -20.41 26.51 -4.52
N LEU A 33 -19.55 25.55 -4.18
CA LEU A 33 -18.12 25.60 -4.41
C LEU A 33 -17.67 24.63 -5.53
N ASN A 34 -18.62 23.98 -6.21
CA ASN A 34 -18.36 22.94 -7.22
C ASN A 34 -17.49 21.78 -6.69
N ILE A 35 -17.68 21.39 -5.44
CA ILE A 35 -17.00 20.27 -4.78
C ILE A 35 -18.01 19.16 -4.56
N ARG A 36 -17.68 17.93 -4.97
CA ARG A 36 -18.49 16.76 -4.66
C ARG A 36 -18.36 16.44 -3.17
N VAL A 37 -19.47 16.20 -2.51
CA VAL A 37 -19.50 15.88 -1.07
C VAL A 37 -20.15 14.52 -0.87
N SER A 38 -19.54 13.69 -0.02
CA SER A 38 -20.10 12.44 0.48
C SER A 38 -20.29 12.57 1.98
N ILE A 39 -21.50 12.37 2.46
CA ILE A 39 -21.87 12.61 3.86
C ILE A 39 -22.28 11.26 4.47
N SER A 40 -21.63 10.86 5.56
CA SER A 40 -22.01 9.64 6.28
C SER A 40 -23.45 9.73 6.80
N GLY A 41 -24.14 8.60 6.80
CA GLY A 41 -25.47 8.47 7.39
C GLY A 41 -25.50 8.80 8.89
N GLU A 42 -24.36 8.74 9.58
CA GLU A 42 -24.22 9.09 11.00
C GLU A 42 -24.09 10.60 11.26
N VAL A 43 -23.95 11.42 10.21
CA VAL A 43 -23.98 12.88 10.33
C VAL A 43 -25.41 13.32 10.56
N LYS A 44 -25.70 13.74 11.80
CA LYS A 44 -27.02 14.21 12.25
C LYS A 44 -26.91 15.60 12.84
N GLY A 45 -28.02 16.34 12.79
CA GLY A 45 -28.13 17.64 13.43
C GLY A 45 -28.84 18.65 12.55
N ARG A 46 -29.13 19.81 13.12
CA ARG A 46 -29.76 20.92 12.43
C ARG A 46 -29.03 22.22 12.69
N ILE A 47 -28.85 23.01 11.65
CA ILE A 47 -28.32 24.36 11.71
C ILE A 47 -29.47 25.30 12.01
N ARG A 48 -29.34 26.09 13.08
CA ARG A 48 -30.33 27.08 13.49
C ARG A 48 -29.69 28.46 13.59
N GLY A 49 -30.40 29.45 13.07
CA GLY A 49 -29.95 30.84 13.08
C GLY A 49 -28.87 31.13 12.05
N ARG A 50 -28.52 32.42 11.94
CA ARG A 50 -27.59 32.91 10.92
C ARG A 50 -26.17 32.47 11.23
N MET A 51 -25.51 31.90 10.24
CA MET A 51 -24.06 31.68 10.26
C MET A 51 -23.33 33.00 10.00
N PRO A 52 -22.20 33.26 10.68
CA PRO A 52 -21.40 34.44 10.37
C PRO A 52 -20.83 34.36 8.96
N ASP A 53 -20.55 35.53 8.40
CA ASP A 53 -19.86 35.66 7.11
C ASP A 53 -18.39 35.20 7.29
N LEU A 54 -18.10 33.99 6.85
CA LEU A 54 -16.80 33.31 7.01
C LEU A 54 -16.20 32.94 5.66
N ALA A 55 -14.89 32.77 5.58
CA ALA A 55 -14.31 32.07 4.42
C ALA A 55 -14.84 30.61 4.38
N PRO A 56 -14.99 29.98 3.21
CA PRO A 56 -15.54 28.63 3.10
C PRO A 56 -14.81 27.60 3.97
N ARG A 57 -13.49 27.78 4.13
CA ARG A 57 -12.68 26.94 5.01
C ARG A 57 -13.11 27.05 6.47
N GLU A 58 -13.21 28.27 6.97
CA GLU A 58 -13.62 28.58 8.33
C GLU A 58 -15.07 28.15 8.59
N PHE A 59 -15.94 28.26 7.58
CA PHE A 59 -17.30 27.75 7.62
C PHE A 59 -17.33 26.23 7.83
N LEU A 60 -16.56 25.47 7.03
CA LEU A 60 -16.45 24.02 7.17
C LEU A 60 -15.89 23.64 8.54
N ASP A 61 -14.80 24.27 8.97
CA ASP A 61 -14.17 24.02 10.27
C ASP A 61 -15.14 24.31 11.43
N ARG A 62 -15.91 25.40 11.34
CA ARG A 62 -16.93 25.74 12.33
C ARG A 62 -18.03 24.68 12.40
N LEU A 63 -18.56 24.23 11.26
CA LEU A 63 -19.56 23.18 11.24
C LEU A 63 -19.02 21.87 11.82
N THR A 64 -17.81 21.47 11.43
CA THR A 64 -17.23 20.24 11.94
C THR A 64 -16.98 20.29 13.44
N ASN A 65 -16.57 21.45 13.97
CA ASN A 65 -16.38 21.62 15.41
C ASN A 65 -17.71 21.61 16.18
N LEU A 66 -18.73 22.33 15.70
CA LEU A 66 -20.03 22.44 16.38
C LEU A 66 -20.78 21.11 16.47
N TYR A 67 -20.68 20.29 15.42
CA TYR A 67 -21.43 19.03 15.31
C TYR A 67 -20.56 17.80 15.54
N ASN A 68 -19.33 17.97 16.03
CA ASN A 68 -18.36 16.90 16.30
C ASN A 68 -18.17 15.98 15.07
N LEU A 69 -17.77 16.57 13.96
CA LEU A 69 -17.52 15.91 12.68
C LEU A 69 -16.02 15.92 12.34
N GLN A 70 -15.66 15.06 11.41
CA GLN A 70 -14.37 15.04 10.72
C GLN A 70 -14.61 15.08 9.21
N TRP A 71 -13.70 15.72 8.49
CA TRP A 71 -13.76 15.77 7.03
C TRP A 71 -12.43 15.37 6.40
N TYR A 72 -12.47 14.63 5.30
CA TYR A 72 -11.29 14.24 4.54
C TYR A 72 -11.55 14.40 3.04
N TYR A 73 -10.61 15.02 2.33
CA TYR A 73 -10.70 15.21 0.89
C TYR A 73 -9.70 14.30 0.20
N ASP A 74 -10.17 13.42 -0.67
CA ASP A 74 -9.30 12.45 -1.39
C ASP A 74 -8.79 12.99 -2.74
N GLY A 75 -8.98 14.28 -3.00
CA GLY A 75 -8.66 14.92 -4.28
C GLY A 75 -9.82 14.99 -5.27
N LEU A 76 -10.91 14.25 -5.01
CA LEU A 76 -12.10 14.24 -5.86
C LEU A 76 -13.39 14.53 -5.08
N VAL A 77 -13.51 13.97 -3.88
CA VAL A 77 -14.71 14.04 -3.05
C VAL A 77 -14.34 14.46 -1.63
N LEU A 78 -15.11 15.41 -1.10
CA LEU A 78 -15.06 15.80 0.31
C LEU A 78 -15.95 14.85 1.11
N TYR A 79 -15.32 13.97 1.90
CA TYR A 79 -16.02 13.07 2.79
C TYR A 79 -16.22 13.74 4.14
N VAL A 80 -17.44 13.71 4.65
CA VAL A 80 -17.78 14.21 5.98
C VAL A 80 -18.38 13.07 6.80
N SER A 81 -17.81 12.84 7.98
CA SER A 81 -18.20 11.77 8.92
C SER A 81 -18.34 12.32 10.33
N ALA A 82 -19.14 11.69 11.18
CA ALA A 82 -19.16 11.99 12.60
C ALA A 82 -17.82 11.56 13.23
N ALA A 83 -17.32 12.33 14.20
CA ALA A 83 -16.02 12.04 14.83
C ALA A 83 -16.00 10.67 15.55
N LYS A 84 -17.17 10.16 15.98
CA LYS A 84 -17.31 8.81 16.56
C LYS A 84 -17.03 7.68 15.54
N GLU A 85 -17.05 7.99 14.24
CA GLU A 85 -16.72 7.04 13.18
C GLU A 85 -15.21 6.95 12.93
N ALA A 86 -14.40 7.78 13.60
CA ALA A 86 -12.95 7.68 13.52
C ALA A 86 -12.49 6.25 13.85
N GLN A 87 -11.60 5.74 13.02
CA GLN A 87 -11.07 4.40 13.15
C GLN A 87 -9.60 4.48 13.50
N THR A 88 -9.17 3.59 14.39
CA THR A 88 -7.77 3.29 14.65
C THR A 88 -7.51 1.85 14.21
N ARG A 89 -6.43 1.66 13.45
CA ARG A 89 -6.01 0.36 12.91
C ARG A 89 -4.52 0.14 13.18
N LEU A 90 -4.20 -1.09 13.53
CA LEU A 90 -2.84 -1.59 13.58
C LEU A 90 -2.60 -2.42 12.33
N LEU A 91 -1.69 -1.97 11.48
CA LEU A 91 -1.41 -2.52 10.16
C LEU A 91 -0.06 -3.23 10.18
N LEU A 92 -0.01 -4.45 9.65
CA LEU A 92 1.23 -5.18 9.47
C LEU A 92 1.77 -4.91 8.06
N LEU A 93 2.94 -4.29 7.99
CA LEU A 93 3.55 -3.91 6.71
C LEU A 93 4.10 -5.11 5.92
N GLY A 94 4.34 -6.24 6.58
CA GLY A 94 4.93 -7.43 5.96
C GLY A 94 6.30 -7.13 5.34
N PRO A 95 6.50 -7.34 4.02
CA PRO A 95 7.77 -7.06 3.36
C PRO A 95 8.01 -5.57 3.07
N ILE A 96 7.05 -4.69 3.34
CA ILE A 96 7.13 -3.26 3.00
C ILE A 96 7.78 -2.50 4.16
N SER A 97 8.75 -1.62 3.86
CA SER A 97 9.31 -0.74 4.88
C SER A 97 8.35 0.40 5.21
N PHE A 98 8.44 0.93 6.44
CA PHE A 98 7.61 2.07 6.84
C PHE A 98 7.81 3.29 5.92
N GLU A 99 9.07 3.57 5.54
CA GLU A 99 9.41 4.65 4.62
C GLU A 99 8.79 4.48 3.24
N ALA A 100 8.85 3.27 2.66
CA ALA A 100 8.23 3.00 1.37
C ALA A 100 6.70 3.13 1.43
N PHE A 101 6.09 2.72 2.54
CA PHE A 101 4.66 2.88 2.76
C PHE A 101 4.26 4.36 2.86
N THR A 102 4.92 5.16 3.69
CA THR A 102 4.61 6.59 3.83
C THR A 102 4.89 7.35 2.54
N ALA A 103 5.98 7.03 1.83
CA ALA A 103 6.29 7.64 0.54
C ALA A 103 5.21 7.36 -0.51
N ALA A 104 4.63 6.15 -0.51
CA ALA A 104 3.52 5.82 -1.40
C ALA A 104 2.25 6.62 -1.06
N LEU A 105 1.92 6.74 0.23
CA LEU A 105 0.78 7.55 0.68
C LEU A 105 0.95 9.03 0.31
N ASP A 106 2.15 9.58 0.48
CA ASP A 106 2.49 10.95 0.09
C ASP A 106 2.40 11.15 -1.43
N ALA A 107 2.95 10.21 -2.22
CA ALA A 107 2.91 10.27 -3.67
C ALA A 107 1.49 10.21 -4.24
N LEU A 108 0.57 9.52 -3.54
CA LEU A 108 -0.84 9.45 -3.88
C LEU A 108 -1.67 10.61 -3.29
N ASN A 109 -1.04 11.56 -2.59
CA ASN A 109 -1.69 12.65 -1.85
C ASN A 109 -2.74 12.16 -0.82
N ILE A 110 -2.51 10.99 -0.22
CA ILE A 110 -3.41 10.37 0.77
C ILE A 110 -3.13 10.90 2.18
N SER A 111 -1.84 11.06 2.54
CA SER A 111 -1.41 11.54 3.85
C SER A 111 -2.10 12.86 4.22
N ASP A 112 -2.48 13.06 5.47
CA ASP A 112 -3.04 14.34 5.93
C ASP A 112 -2.53 14.59 7.35
N GLU A 113 -1.98 15.78 7.59
CA GLU A 113 -1.35 16.14 8.87
C GLU A 113 -2.30 16.08 10.08
N ARG A 114 -3.62 16.13 9.82
CA ARG A 114 -4.64 16.02 10.87
C ARG A 114 -4.82 14.59 11.37
N TYR A 115 -4.29 13.59 10.64
CA TYR A 115 -4.47 12.17 10.91
C TYR A 115 -3.14 11.48 11.21
N ILE A 116 -3.22 10.36 11.92
CA ILE A 116 -2.04 9.69 12.47
C ILE A 116 -1.64 8.54 11.55
N ILE A 117 -0.38 8.54 11.11
CA ILE A 117 0.33 7.37 10.59
C ILE A 117 1.68 7.35 11.31
N ARG A 118 1.94 6.33 12.13
CA ARG A 118 3.21 6.21 12.85
C ARG A 118 3.61 4.76 13.11
N PRO A 119 4.90 4.45 13.28
CA PRO A 119 5.33 3.14 13.73
C PRO A 119 4.70 2.79 15.08
N ALA A 120 4.34 1.52 15.25
CA ALA A 120 3.84 0.97 16.49
C ALA A 120 4.88 0.02 17.12
N PRO A 121 4.77 -0.32 18.42
CA PRO A 121 5.64 -1.32 19.03
C PRO A 121 5.51 -2.68 18.35
N GLY A 122 6.64 -3.29 18.01
CA GLY A 122 6.74 -4.56 17.28
C GLY A 122 7.24 -4.37 15.85
N ASP A 123 7.80 -5.43 15.28
CA ASP A 123 8.44 -5.36 13.97
C ASP A 123 7.40 -5.20 12.85
N GLY A 124 7.56 -4.15 12.05
CA GLY A 124 6.74 -3.90 10.88
C GLY A 124 5.28 -3.52 11.17
N LEU A 125 4.95 -3.07 12.38
CA LEU A 125 3.61 -2.59 12.74
C LEU A 125 3.49 -1.08 12.61
N VAL A 126 2.37 -0.62 12.06
CA VAL A 126 2.02 0.79 11.90
C VAL A 126 0.64 1.06 12.51
N LEU A 127 0.55 2.13 13.27
CA LEU A 127 -0.73 2.65 13.76
C LEU A 127 -1.24 3.72 12.80
N ALA A 128 -2.43 3.50 12.24
CA ALA A 128 -3.17 4.48 11.45
C ALA A 128 -4.43 4.91 12.20
N SER A 129 -4.71 6.22 12.26
CA SER A 129 -5.93 6.73 12.90
C SER A 129 -6.49 7.95 12.17
N GLY A 130 -7.78 7.91 11.84
CA GLY A 130 -8.46 8.97 11.09
C GLY A 130 -9.90 8.60 10.70
N PRO A 131 -10.56 9.42 9.87
CA PRO A 131 -11.92 9.15 9.41
C PRO A 131 -11.96 7.92 8.50
N PRO A 132 -13.13 7.27 8.34
CA PRO A 132 -13.25 5.99 7.62
C PRO A 132 -12.63 6.00 6.22
N ARG A 133 -12.82 7.07 5.44
CA ARG A 133 -12.29 7.15 4.08
C ARG A 133 -10.76 7.19 4.03
N PHE A 134 -10.14 7.94 4.96
CA PHE A 134 -8.68 8.00 5.07
C PHE A 134 -8.11 6.62 5.40
N ILE A 135 -8.68 5.94 6.40
CA ILE A 135 -8.24 4.59 6.79
C ILE A 135 -8.43 3.58 5.65
N ALA A 136 -9.53 3.65 4.91
CA ALA A 136 -9.74 2.80 3.75
C ALA A 136 -8.65 2.98 2.68
N LEU A 137 -8.27 4.23 2.36
CA LEU A 137 -7.18 4.49 1.40
C LEU A 137 -5.81 4.00 1.89
N VAL A 138 -5.55 4.16 3.19
CA VAL A 138 -4.32 3.67 3.82
C VAL A 138 -4.23 2.15 3.71
N ASP A 139 -5.32 1.43 4.01
CA ASP A 139 -5.43 -0.02 3.89
C ASP A 139 -5.30 -0.50 2.43
N GLU A 140 -6.02 0.15 1.50
CA GLU A 140 -5.96 -0.15 0.05
C GLU A 140 -4.54 0.02 -0.50
N THR A 141 -3.85 1.10 -0.10
CA THR A 141 -2.48 1.37 -0.54
C THR A 141 -1.52 0.30 -0.01
N LEU A 142 -1.62 -0.06 1.27
CA LEU A 142 -0.79 -1.11 1.84
C LEU A 142 -1.00 -2.45 1.11
N ASN A 143 -2.25 -2.85 0.90
CA ASN A 143 -2.58 -4.09 0.19
C ASN A 143 -2.03 -4.09 -1.24
N GLY A 144 -2.12 -2.96 -1.94
CA GLY A 144 -1.55 -2.79 -3.28
C GLY A 144 -0.02 -2.92 -3.30
N LEU A 145 0.68 -2.38 -2.30
CA LEU A 145 2.13 -2.51 -2.17
C LEU A 145 2.55 -3.95 -1.86
N VAL A 146 1.86 -4.61 -0.94
CA VAL A 146 2.14 -6.01 -0.57
C VAL A 146 1.92 -6.93 -1.78
N ALA A 147 0.82 -6.75 -2.51
CA ALA A 147 0.54 -7.53 -3.72
C ALA A 147 1.62 -7.33 -4.80
N GLN A 148 2.08 -6.10 -5.01
CA GLN A 148 3.18 -5.80 -5.93
C GLN A 148 4.51 -6.45 -5.51
N ALA A 149 4.81 -6.47 -4.22
CA ALA A 149 6.03 -7.10 -3.70
C ALA A 149 6.01 -8.62 -3.89
N GLN A 150 4.85 -9.27 -3.75
CA GLN A 150 4.69 -10.71 -3.99
C GLN A 150 4.68 -11.07 -5.48
N ALA A 151 4.11 -10.20 -6.32
CA ALA A 151 4.03 -10.40 -7.76
C ALA A 151 5.37 -10.20 -8.49
N ARG A 152 6.39 -9.64 -7.81
CA ARG A 152 7.78 -9.71 -8.25
C ARG A 152 8.33 -11.04 -7.74
N PRO A 153 8.42 -12.11 -8.55
CA PRO A 153 9.24 -13.23 -8.15
C PRO A 153 10.63 -12.65 -7.92
N HIS A 154 11.34 -13.15 -6.90
CA HIS A 154 12.79 -13.09 -6.94
C HIS A 154 13.19 -13.47 -8.36
N ALA A 155 13.69 -12.51 -9.14
CA ALA A 155 14.55 -12.85 -10.24
C ALA A 155 15.67 -13.62 -9.56
N ILE A 156 15.52 -14.95 -9.53
CA ILE A 156 16.62 -15.84 -9.31
C ILE A 156 17.60 -15.34 -10.38
N GLU A 157 18.61 -14.58 -9.96
CA GLU A 157 19.87 -14.54 -10.69
C GLU A 157 20.14 -16.01 -10.93
N THR A 158 19.83 -16.45 -12.14
CA THR A 158 20.18 -17.80 -12.55
C THR A 158 21.69 -17.71 -12.48
N PRO A 159 22.38 -18.40 -11.54
CA PRO A 159 23.82 -18.47 -11.68
C PRO A 159 23.99 -19.06 -13.06
N GLN A 160 24.73 -18.36 -13.93
CA GLN A 160 25.02 -18.75 -15.29
C GLN A 160 25.34 -20.25 -15.28
N ARG A 161 24.31 -21.07 -15.53
CA ARG A 161 24.45 -22.51 -15.59
C ARG A 161 24.94 -22.70 -16.99
N ASP A 162 26.25 -22.87 -17.13
CA ASP A 162 26.89 -23.42 -18.32
C ASP A 162 25.94 -24.48 -18.88
N SER A 163 25.25 -24.13 -19.96
CA SER A 163 24.19 -24.96 -20.52
C SER A 163 24.89 -26.13 -21.19
N VAL A 164 25.09 -27.21 -20.43
CA VAL A 164 25.59 -28.46 -20.97
C VAL A 164 24.45 -29.14 -21.71
N LEU A 165 24.47 -29.04 -23.04
CA LEU A 165 23.56 -29.80 -23.89
C LEU A 165 24.20 -31.15 -24.18
N MET A 166 23.66 -32.23 -23.60
CA MET A 166 24.12 -33.59 -23.83
C MET A 166 23.33 -34.18 -25.00
N LEU A 167 23.99 -34.30 -26.15
CA LEU A 167 23.39 -34.86 -27.37
C LEU A 167 23.74 -36.34 -27.45
N PHE A 168 22.71 -37.18 -27.46
CA PHE A 168 22.84 -38.62 -27.62
C PHE A 168 22.61 -38.99 -29.09
N ARG A 169 23.62 -39.59 -29.73
CA ARG A 169 23.51 -40.19 -31.07
C ARG A 169 24.05 -41.62 -30.99
N GLY A 170 23.15 -42.60 -30.91
CA GLY A 170 23.52 -44.00 -30.76
C GLY A 170 24.21 -44.28 -29.41
N SER A 171 25.32 -45.02 -29.43
CA SER A 171 26.10 -45.40 -28.23
C SER A 171 27.08 -44.32 -27.73
N SER A 172 26.99 -43.10 -28.26
CA SER A 172 27.91 -42.01 -27.91
C SER A 172 27.14 -40.79 -27.41
N ALA A 173 27.61 -40.22 -26.30
CA ALA A 173 27.16 -38.94 -25.76
C ALA A 173 28.23 -37.88 -26.00
N THR A 174 27.82 -36.72 -26.53
CA THR A 174 28.70 -35.55 -26.65
C THR A 174 28.19 -34.43 -25.77
N ILE A 175 29.09 -33.87 -24.97
CA ILE A 175 28.85 -32.74 -24.08
C ILE A 175 29.23 -31.48 -24.86
N ILE A 176 28.27 -30.57 -25.06
CA ILE A 176 28.56 -29.24 -25.61
C ILE A 176 28.44 -28.24 -24.47
N ARG A 177 29.54 -27.53 -24.19
CA ARG A 177 29.61 -26.42 -23.22
C ARG A 177 30.01 -25.15 -23.97
N ASP A 178 29.26 -24.08 -23.78
CA ASP A 178 29.51 -22.75 -24.39
C ASP A 178 29.76 -22.76 -25.91
N GLY A 179 29.03 -23.61 -26.64
CA GLY A 179 29.13 -23.72 -28.10
C GLY A 179 30.39 -24.44 -28.61
N ARG A 180 31.22 -25.02 -27.73
CA ARG A 180 32.34 -25.87 -28.11
C ARG A 180 32.05 -27.34 -27.75
N PRO A 181 32.17 -28.28 -28.70
CA PRO A 181 32.08 -29.69 -28.38
C PRO A 181 33.31 -30.11 -27.57
N GLU A 182 33.10 -30.59 -26.34
CA GLU A 182 34.14 -31.32 -25.63
C GLU A 182 34.23 -32.74 -26.24
N GLY A 183 35.47 -33.22 -26.42
CA GLY A 183 35.75 -34.50 -27.06
C GLY A 183 35.04 -35.68 -26.38
N PRO A 184 34.78 -36.77 -27.12
CA PRO A 184 33.98 -37.87 -26.60
C PRO A 184 34.64 -38.50 -25.37
N TYR A 185 33.91 -38.55 -24.27
CA TYR A 185 34.27 -39.36 -23.11
C TYR A 185 34.10 -40.84 -23.49
N SER A 186 35.22 -41.53 -23.69
CA SER A 186 35.25 -42.99 -23.77
C SER A 186 35.09 -43.56 -22.36
N PHE A 187 34.10 -44.43 -22.15
CA PHE A 187 34.09 -45.30 -20.98
C PHE A 187 35.22 -46.32 -21.12
N ASP A 188 36.39 -46.01 -20.58
CA ASP A 188 37.38 -47.05 -20.27
C ASP A 188 36.85 -47.84 -19.08
N THR A 189 36.32 -49.04 -19.35
CA THR A 189 36.08 -50.04 -18.30
C THR A 189 37.41 -50.43 -17.68
N PRO A 190 37.62 -50.26 -16.36
CA PRO A 190 38.84 -50.74 -15.72
C PRO A 190 38.87 -52.26 -15.74
N ARG A 191 39.96 -52.78 -16.30
CA ARG A 191 40.40 -54.17 -16.24
C ARG A 191 40.47 -54.61 -14.77
N GLN A 192 39.73 -55.67 -14.41
CA GLN A 192 39.88 -56.32 -13.11
C GLN A 192 41.27 -56.94 -13.02
N GLU A 193 42.13 -56.37 -12.19
CA GLU A 193 43.46 -56.91 -11.91
C GLU A 193 43.67 -57.01 -10.40
N GLY A 194 43.69 -58.26 -9.92
CA GLY A 194 44.47 -58.77 -8.79
C GLY A 194 44.28 -58.12 -7.42
N VAL A 195 43.50 -58.78 -6.56
CA VAL A 195 43.61 -58.61 -5.10
C VAL A 195 44.79 -59.47 -4.59
N PRO A 196 45.79 -58.92 -3.87
CA PRO A 196 46.65 -59.73 -3.03
C PRO A 196 46.19 -59.60 -1.57
N ALA A 197 45.85 -60.72 -0.93
CA ALA A 197 45.77 -60.81 0.51
C ALA A 197 46.91 -61.69 1.01
N HIS A 198 47.81 -61.07 1.77
CA HIS A 198 48.97 -61.68 2.41
C HIS A 198 48.58 -62.76 3.43
N ALA A 199 49.37 -63.83 3.44
CA ALA A 199 49.35 -64.93 4.40
C ALA A 199 49.94 -64.55 5.78
N VAL A 200 49.55 -65.31 6.81
CA VAL A 200 50.28 -65.84 8.00
C VAL A 200 49.18 -66.30 8.98
N GLY A 201 49.11 -67.50 9.55
CA GLY A 201 50.04 -68.62 9.69
C GLY A 201 50.12 -69.04 11.17
N GLN A 202 49.91 -70.34 11.44
CA GLN A 202 50.14 -71.10 12.70
C GLN A 202 49.03 -71.03 13.76
N ARG A 203 48.64 -72.11 14.44
CA ARG A 203 49.21 -73.46 14.64
C ARG A 203 48.12 -74.41 15.10
#